data_AF-A0A7W1D816-F1
#
_entry.id   AF-A0A7W1D816-F1
#
_cell.length_a   1.000
_cell.length_b   1.000
_cell.length_c   1.000
_cell.angle_alpha   90.00
_cell.angle_beta   90.00
_cell.angle_gamma   90.00
#
_symmetry.space_group_name_H-M   'P 1'
#
loop_
_entity.id
_entity.type
_entity.pdbx_description
1 polymer ?
#
loop_
_entity_poly.entity_id
_entity_poly.type
_entity_poly.pdbx_seq_one_letter_code
_entity_poly.pdbx_strand_id
1 'polypeptide(L)'
;DTSARTTPARVTGVVVDVSSQGLGKVTGFVLKDGERSYTITIDRAVDYRFPLDHLNEHRATGAPVQVELEQRGEALIALSIEDS
;
A
#
# COMPACT_ATOMS: atom_id res chain seq x y z
N ASP A 1 12.80 -22.36 14.80
CA ASP A 1 13.43 -21.15 14.28
C ASP A 1 12.32 -20.13 14.04
N THR A 2 12.13 -19.19 14.97
CA THR A 2 11.03 -18.22 14.91
C THR A 2 11.59 -16.98 14.26
N SER A 3 11.61 -16.96 12.92
CA SER A 3 11.94 -15.76 12.16
C SER A 3 10.91 -14.68 12.50
N ALA A 4 11.32 -13.68 13.29
CA ALA A 4 10.55 -12.46 13.43
C ALA A 4 10.42 -11.86 12.03
N ARG A 5 9.22 -12.00 11.42
CA ARG A 5 8.90 -11.33 10.16
C ARG A 5 8.90 -9.84 10.44
N THR A 6 10.05 -9.21 10.22
CA THR A 6 10.18 -7.76 10.31
C THR A 6 9.44 -7.19 9.11
N THR A 7 8.44 -6.36 9.38
CA THR A 7 7.75 -5.60 8.34
C THR A 7 8.79 -4.73 7.61
N PRO A 8 8.88 -4.82 6.27
CA PRO A 8 9.80 -3.97 5.51
C PRO A 8 9.39 -2.50 5.64
N ALA A 9 10.37 -1.62 5.83
CA ALA A 9 10.13 -0.17 5.89
C ALA A 9 9.74 0.42 4.52
N ARG A 10 10.06 -0.27 3.43
CA ARG A 10 9.74 0.12 2.05
C ARG A 10 9.53 -1.11 1.19
N VAL A 11 8.51 -1.10 0.33
CA VAL A 11 8.20 -2.18 -0.62
C VAL A 11 7.84 -1.58 -1.97
N THR A 12 8.39 -2.15 -3.05
CA THR A 12 7.94 -1.91 -4.41
C THR A 12 7.16 -3.12 -4.89
N GLY A 13 5.97 -2.91 -5.44
CA GLY A 13 5.11 -4.01 -5.88
C GLY A 13 3.93 -3.55 -6.70
N VAL A 14 3.10 -4.51 -7.12
CA VAL A 14 1.92 -4.26 -7.95
C VAL A 14 0.68 -4.18 -7.06
N VAL A 15 -0.16 -3.17 -7.28
CA VAL A 15 -1.45 -3.06 -6.60
C VAL A 15 -2.40 -4.11 -7.17
N VAL A 16 -2.89 -5.03 -6.35
CA VAL A 16 -3.81 -6.11 -6.80
C VAL A 16 -5.24 -5.90 -6.32
N ASP A 17 -5.43 -5.10 -5.28
CA ASP A 17 -6.75 -4.74 -4.77
C ASP A 17 -6.74 -3.33 -4.14
N VAL A 18 -7.87 -2.63 -4.20
CA VAL A 18 -8.06 -1.28 -3.65
C VAL A 18 -9.36 -1.25 -2.87
N SER A 19 -9.27 -1.02 -1.56
CA SER A 19 -10.40 -0.84 -0.66
C SER A 19 -10.84 0.61 -0.64
N SER A 20 -12.15 0.86 -0.82
CA SER A 20 -12.73 2.21 -0.82
C SER A 20 -14.02 2.29 0.00
N GLN A 21 -14.27 3.44 0.63
CA GLN A 21 -15.53 3.76 1.31
C GLN A 21 -16.31 4.83 0.54
N GLY A 22 -17.22 4.39 -0.33
CA GLY A 22 -17.97 5.27 -1.24
C GLY A 22 -17.14 5.72 -2.44
N LEU A 23 -17.64 6.71 -3.18
CA LEU A 23 -17.02 7.18 -4.42
C LEU A 23 -15.68 7.90 -4.11
N GLY A 24 -14.57 7.25 -4.43
CA GLY A 24 -13.22 7.86 -4.46
C GLY A 24 -12.45 7.94 -3.15
N LYS A 25 -12.99 7.43 -2.03
CA LYS A 25 -12.26 7.44 -0.74
C LYS A 25 -11.53 6.13 -0.50
N VAL A 26 -10.32 6.01 -1.03
CA VAL A 26 -9.44 4.87 -0.74
C VAL A 26 -9.14 4.82 0.76
N THR A 27 -9.29 3.63 1.35
CA THR A 27 -9.00 3.35 2.77
C THR A 27 -7.87 2.35 2.95
N GLY A 28 -7.49 1.66 1.89
CA GLY A 28 -6.42 0.68 1.90
C GLY A 28 -6.25 0.03 0.54
N PHE A 29 -5.21 -0.75 0.40
CA PHE A 29 -4.91 -1.49 -0.82
C PHE A 29 -4.06 -2.72 -0.50
N VAL A 30 -4.02 -3.67 -1.42
CA VAL A 30 -3.14 -4.84 -1.32
C VAL A 30 -2.02 -4.69 -2.34
N LEU A 31 -0.78 -4.72 -1.86
CA LEU A 31 0.44 -4.66 -2.67
C LEU A 31 1.06 -6.06 -2.75
N LYS A 32 1.43 -6.49 -3.96
CA LYS A 32 2.08 -7.78 -4.20
C LYS A 32 3.53 -7.58 -4.67
N ASP A 33 4.47 -8.22 -3.98
CA ASP A 33 5.90 -8.29 -4.28
C ASP A 33 6.31 -9.77 -4.39
N GLY A 34 6.40 -10.27 -5.61
CA GLY A 34 6.60 -11.70 -5.87
C GLY A 34 5.48 -12.56 -5.25
N GLU A 35 5.84 -13.43 -4.31
CA GLU A 35 4.88 -14.28 -3.58
C GLU A 35 4.33 -13.62 -2.29
N ARG A 36 4.83 -12.44 -1.93
CA ARG A 36 4.42 -11.72 -0.72
C ARG A 36 3.28 -10.77 -1.04
N SER A 37 2.30 -10.72 -0.13
CA SER A 37 1.18 -9.78 -0.19
C SER A 37 1.13 -8.94 1.09
N TYR A 38 0.93 -7.64 0.93
CA TYR A 38 0.84 -6.69 2.03
C TYR A 38 -0.51 -6.00 1.98
N THR A 39 -1.33 -6.17 3.01
CA THR A 39 -2.56 -5.41 3.20
C THR A 39 -2.22 -4.11 3.90
N ILE A 40 -2.31 -3.00 3.17
CA ILE A 40 -1.86 -1.68 3.60
C ILE A 40 -3.07 -0.80 3.85
N THR A 41 -3.09 -0.12 4.98
CA THR A 41 -4.12 0.84 5.37
C THR A 41 -3.65 2.25 5.06
N ILE A 42 -4.57 3.07 4.54
CA ILE A 42 -4.34 4.49 4.32
C ILE A 42 -4.66 5.25 5.61
N ASP A 43 -3.71 6.06 6.06
CA ASP A 43 -3.93 7.04 7.12
C ASP A 43 -4.36 8.38 6.49
N ARG A 44 -5.59 8.80 6.77
CA ARG A 44 -6.14 10.06 6.21
C ARG A 44 -5.47 11.31 6.76
N ALA A 45 -4.66 11.20 7.81
CA ALA A 45 -3.89 12.32 8.34
C ALA A 45 -2.60 12.58 7.55
N VAL A 46 -2.18 11.64 6.69
CA VAL A 46 -0.96 11.76 5.88
C VAL A 46 -1.27 12.48 4.56
N ASP A 47 -0.48 13.50 4.23
CA ASP A 47 -0.46 14.13 2.91
C ASP A 47 0.51 13.37 2.00
N TYR A 48 0.00 12.38 1.29
CA TYR A 48 0.80 11.46 0.48
C TYR A 48 1.52 12.13 -0.70
N ARG A 49 1.13 13.35 -1.11
CA ARG A 49 1.54 13.99 -2.39
C ARG A 49 1.26 13.15 -3.65
N PHE A 50 0.65 11.98 -3.48
CA PHE A 50 0.21 11.02 -4.48
C PHE A 50 -1.32 10.98 -4.47
N PRO A 51 -2.00 11.15 -5.62
CA PRO A 51 -3.46 11.04 -5.69
C PRO A 51 -3.89 9.60 -5.39
N LEU A 52 -4.57 9.35 -4.27
CA LEU A 52 -4.89 7.98 -3.84
C LEU A 52 -5.79 7.22 -4.83
N ASP A 53 -6.61 7.92 -5.60
CA ASP A 53 -7.43 7.37 -6.68
C ASP A 53 -6.58 6.80 -7.84
N HIS A 54 -5.37 7.32 -8.04
CA HIS A 54 -4.38 6.81 -9.00
C HIS A 54 -3.98 5.34 -8.73
N LEU A 55 -4.15 4.84 -7.49
CA LEU A 55 -3.98 3.40 -7.19
C LEU A 55 -4.85 2.48 -8.06
N ASN A 56 -6.02 2.96 -8.51
CA ASN A 56 -6.87 2.19 -9.42
C ASN A 56 -6.23 2.02 -10.81
N GLU A 57 -5.46 3.01 -11.26
CA GLU A 57 -4.74 2.94 -12.54
C GLU A 57 -3.58 1.95 -12.45
N HIS A 58 -2.81 1.98 -11.36
CA HIS A 58 -1.78 0.97 -11.09
C HIS A 58 -2.38 -0.44 -11.00
N ARG A 59 -3.53 -0.58 -10.35
CA ARG A 59 -4.25 -1.86 -10.29
C ARG A 59 -4.70 -2.34 -11.67
N ALA A 60 -5.15 -1.45 -12.54
CA ALA A 60 -5.62 -1.79 -13.88
C ALA A 60 -4.47 -2.14 -14.84
N THR A 61 -3.36 -1.41 -14.75
CA THR A 61 -2.21 -1.54 -15.65
C THR A 61 -1.19 -2.58 -15.21
N GLY A 62 -1.15 -2.89 -13.91
CA GLY A 62 -0.08 -3.69 -13.31
C GLY A 62 1.23 -2.93 -13.10
N ALA A 63 1.25 -1.60 -13.32
CA ALA A 63 2.41 -0.78 -13.05
C ALA A 63 2.72 -0.78 -11.54
N PRO A 64 3.99 -0.96 -11.13
CA PRO A 64 4.35 -1.01 -9.73
C PRO A 64 4.25 0.37 -9.07
N VAL A 65 4.09 0.36 -7.74
CA VAL A 65 4.27 1.51 -6.86
C VAL A 65 5.33 1.18 -5.81
N GLN A 66 6.02 2.20 -5.33
CA GLN A 66 6.87 2.13 -4.14
C GLN A 66 6.10 2.70 -2.94
N VAL A 67 6.12 1.99 -1.82
CA VAL A 67 5.39 2.38 -0.60
C VAL A 67 6.32 2.32 0.59
N GLU A 68 6.40 3.41 1.36
CA GLU A 68 6.99 3.38 2.70
C GLU A 68 5.95 2.97 3.74
N LEU A 69 6.37 2.14 4.68
CA LEU A 69 5.48 1.41 5.56
C LEU A 69 5.88 1.58 7.02
N GLU A 70 4.86 1.67 7.88
CA GLU A 70 5.01 1.62 9.32
C GLU A 70 4.06 0.58 9.91
N GLN A 71 4.59 -0.29 10.77
CA GLN A 71 3.78 -1.20 11.56
C GLN A 71 3.26 -0.46 12.80
N ARG A 72 1.94 -0.23 12.88
CA ARG A 72 1.28 0.34 14.07
C ARG A 72 0.33 -0.70 14.67
N GLY A 73 0.80 -1.40 15.70
CA GLY A 73 0.07 -2.55 16.26
C GLY A 73 0.01 -3.68 15.22
N GLU A 74 -1.20 -4.16 14.90
CA GLU A 74 -1.41 -5.18 13.87
C GLU A 74 -1.57 -4.59 12.46
N ALA A 75 -1.74 -3.28 12.34
CA ALA A 75 -1.96 -2.60 11.05
C ALA A 75 -0.65 -2.19 10.39
N LEU A 76 -0.60 -2.37 9.07
CA LEU A 76 0.45 -1.86 8.20
C LEU A 76 -0.02 -0.57 7.55
N ILE A 77 0.62 0.55 7.86
CA ILE A 77 0.20 1.88 7.43
C ILE A 77 1.15 2.40 6.35
N ALA A 78 0.59 2.96 5.28
CA ALA A 78 1.39 3.69 4.28
C ALA A 78 1.82 5.05 4.83
N LEU A 79 3.12 5.37 4.73
CA LEU A 79 3.68 6.68 5.04
C LEU A 79 3.91 7.53 3.79
N SER A 80 4.26 6.90 2.67
CA SER A 80 4.38 7.54 1.36
C SER A 80 4.04 6.53 0.26
N ILE A 81 3.62 7.04 -0.89
CA ILE A 81 3.32 6.25 -2.10
C ILE A 81 3.91 7.02 -3.27
N GLU A 82 4.65 6.34 -4.13
CA GLU A 82 5.31 6.91 -5.30
C GLU A 82 5.15 5.96 -6.49
N ASP A 83 5.07 6.51 -7.69
CA ASP A 83 5.23 5.73 -8.92
C ASP A 83 6.64 5.10 -8.94
N SER A 84 6.77 3.89 -9.50
CA SER A 84 8.04 3.17 -9.60
C SER A 84 8.49 2.95 -11.05
#